data_AF-A0A3B9UUE0-F1
#
_entry.id   AF-A0A3B9UUE0-F1
#
_cell.length_a   1.000
_cell.length_b   1.000
_cell.length_c   1.000
_cell.angle_alpha   90.00
_cell.angle_beta   90.00
_cell.angle_gamma   90.00
#
_symmetry.space_group_name_H-M   'P 1'
#
loop_
_entity.id
_entity.type
_entity.pdbx_description
1 polymer ?
#
loop_
_entity_poly.entity_id
_entity_poly.type
_entity_poly.pdbx_seq_one_letter_code
_entity_poly.pdbx_strand_id
1 'polypeptide(L)'
;MSKEKEHPSNVIDIFDAMNNYLLEGMPCDRVQSIVTKEDDVVEWYNSRCIHKSNYDKIGGNVEVFYRLRFHWLASFVKYVNSAYKFEYENDVNKVIYKIVKVMD
;
A
#
# COMPACT_ATOMS: atom_id res chain seq x y z
N MET A 1 -18.47 7.03 -15.12
CA MET A 1 -17.08 6.98 -14.60
C MET A 1 -16.33 6.04 -15.51
N SER A 2 -15.44 6.59 -16.31
CA SER A 2 -14.79 5.93 -17.45
C SER A 2 -13.97 4.71 -17.02
N LYS A 3 -14.25 3.59 -17.69
CA LYS A 3 -13.40 2.40 -17.75
C LYS A 3 -12.15 2.78 -18.56
N GLU A 4 -11.04 3.17 -17.93
CA GLU A 4 -9.82 3.45 -18.71
C GLU A 4 -8.58 3.57 -17.82
N LYS A 5 -8.17 2.46 -17.18
CA LYS A 5 -6.77 2.03 -17.03
C LYS A 5 -6.81 0.52 -16.76
N GLU A 6 -7.20 -0.27 -17.76
CA GLU A 6 -7.19 -1.75 -17.63
C GLU A 6 -5.78 -2.31 -17.40
N HIS A 7 -4.73 -1.49 -17.60
CA HIS A 7 -3.34 -1.84 -17.35
C HIS A 7 -2.57 -0.66 -16.71
N PRO A 8 -2.44 -0.61 -15.38
CA PRO A 8 -1.52 0.31 -14.70
C PRO A 8 -0.09 0.15 -15.23
N SER A 9 0.44 1.17 -15.87
CA SER A 9 1.69 1.09 -16.64
C SER A 9 2.91 1.70 -15.94
N ASN A 10 2.69 2.60 -14.97
CA ASN A 10 3.73 3.24 -14.18
C ASN A 10 3.46 3.11 -12.67
N VAL A 11 4.44 3.48 -11.85
CA VAL A 11 4.38 3.33 -10.39
C VAL A 11 3.22 4.09 -9.73
N ILE A 12 2.87 5.28 -10.27
CA ILE A 12 1.78 6.10 -9.77
C ILE A 12 0.44 5.43 -10.05
N ASP A 13 0.25 4.93 -11.26
CA ASP A 13 -0.97 4.22 -11.66
C ASP A 13 -1.17 2.93 -10.87
N ILE A 14 -0.08 2.22 -10.56
CA ILE A 14 -0.11 1.03 -9.71
C ILE A 14 -0.54 1.41 -8.29
N PHE A 15 0.05 2.48 -7.72
CA PHE A 15 -0.32 2.97 -6.39
C PHE A 15 -1.80 3.38 -6.32
N ASP A 16 -2.29 4.13 -7.31
CA ASP A 16 -3.68 4.57 -7.36
C ASP A 16 -4.64 3.38 -7.55
N ALA A 17 -4.31 2.45 -8.46
CA ALA A 17 -5.09 1.23 -8.66
C ALA A 17 -5.16 0.36 -7.40
N MET A 18 -4.02 0.17 -6.72
CA MET A 18 -3.94 -0.57 -5.46
C MET A 18 -4.89 0.01 -4.40
N ASN A 19 -4.91 1.34 -4.25
CA ASN A 19 -5.78 2.01 -3.29
C ASN A 19 -7.26 2.02 -3.71
N ASN A 20 -7.58 1.83 -4.99
CA ASN A 20 -8.97 1.65 -5.43
C ASN A 20 -9.55 0.28 -5.04
N TYR A 21 -8.71 -0.76 -4.85
CA TYR A 21 -9.15 -2.09 -4.45
C TYR A 21 -9.04 -2.34 -2.93
N LEU A 22 -7.99 -1.85 -2.27
CA LEU A 22 -7.78 -2.07 -0.84
C LEU A 22 -7.35 -0.79 -0.11
N LEU A 23 -8.34 -0.06 0.36
CA LEU A 23 -8.20 1.18 1.13
C LEU A 23 -7.48 0.97 2.48
N GLU A 24 -6.78 2.01 2.95
CA GLU A 24 -6.21 2.12 4.30
C GLU A 24 -6.96 3.17 5.11
N GLY A 25 -8.27 2.98 5.23
CA GLY A 25 -9.17 3.95 5.84
C GLY A 25 -9.91 4.80 4.81
N MET A 26 -10.84 5.61 5.32
CA MET A 26 -11.64 6.50 4.49
C MET A 26 -10.77 7.66 3.97
N PRO A 27 -11.10 8.26 2.81
CA PRO A 27 -10.37 9.42 2.30
C PRO A 27 -10.29 10.60 3.31
N CYS A 28 -11.31 10.75 4.16
CA CYS A 28 -11.33 11.76 5.23
C CYS A 28 -10.40 11.43 6.42
N ASP A 29 -10.00 10.17 6.61
CA ASP A 29 -9.11 9.76 7.69
C ASP A 29 -7.66 10.20 7.46
N ARG A 30 -7.28 10.41 6.19
CA ARG A 30 -5.93 10.85 5.77
C ARG A 30 -4.82 10.00 6.42
N VAL A 31 -5.01 8.68 6.44
CA VAL A 31 -4.08 7.73 7.07
C VAL A 31 -2.75 7.69 6.32
N GLN A 32 -2.79 7.59 4.99
CA GLN A 32 -1.58 7.53 4.18
C GLN A 32 -1.00 8.93 3.94
N SER A 33 0.30 9.05 4.16
CA SER A 33 1.10 10.25 3.88
C SER A 33 2.19 9.90 2.86
N ILE A 34 2.16 10.55 1.71
CA ILE A 34 3.17 10.37 0.65
C ILE A 34 4.48 11.03 1.08
N VAL A 35 5.58 10.28 0.95
CA VAL A 35 6.95 10.75 1.16
C VAL A 35 7.55 11.13 -0.19
N THR A 36 7.44 10.23 -1.17
CA THR A 36 8.03 10.36 -2.50
C THR A 36 7.01 9.92 -3.54
N LYS A 37 6.91 10.64 -4.66
CA LYS A 37 6.06 10.30 -5.80
C LYS A 37 6.76 10.72 -7.09
N GLU A 38 7.58 9.83 -7.61
CA GLU A 38 8.43 10.02 -8.79
C GLU A 38 8.16 8.91 -9.82
N ASP A 39 8.86 8.93 -10.96
CA ASP A 39 8.57 8.04 -12.10
C ASP A 39 8.84 6.55 -11.81
N ASP A 40 9.83 6.26 -10.97
CA ASP A 40 10.26 4.89 -10.65
C ASP A 40 9.93 4.45 -9.22
N VAL A 41 9.41 5.36 -8.39
CA VAL A 41 9.12 5.10 -6.98
C VAL A 41 7.93 5.89 -6.44
N VAL A 42 7.10 5.21 -5.64
CA VAL A 42 6.17 5.84 -4.70
C VAL A 42 6.47 5.33 -3.31
N GLU A 43 6.71 6.25 -2.37
CA GLU A 43 6.94 5.96 -0.96
C GLU A 43 5.85 6.63 -0.11
N TRP A 44 5.35 5.91 0.88
CA TRP A 44 4.37 6.45 1.82
C TRP A 44 4.51 5.81 3.20
N TYR A 45 3.93 6.45 4.21
CA TYR A 45 3.74 5.86 5.52
C TYR A 45 2.29 6.03 5.98
N ASN A 46 1.86 5.19 6.92
CA ASN A 46 0.59 5.36 7.59
C ASN A 46 0.80 6.18 8.87
N SER A 47 0.14 7.34 8.99
CA SER A 47 0.24 8.26 10.14
C SER A 47 -0.33 7.67 11.43
N ARG A 48 -1.24 6.69 11.32
CA ARG A 48 -1.84 5.97 12.44
C ARG A 48 -2.35 4.60 12.01
N CYS A 49 -2.48 3.69 12.96
CA CYS A 49 -3.24 2.47 12.77
C CYS A 49 -4.72 2.69 13.12
N ILE A 50 -5.62 2.33 12.21
CA ILE A 50 -7.08 2.36 12.44
C ILE A 50 -7.69 0.97 12.72
N HIS A 51 -6.89 -0.10 12.59
CA HIS A 51 -7.37 -1.48 12.65
C HIS A 51 -7.28 -2.07 14.06
N LYS A 52 -6.18 -1.79 14.78
CA LYS A 52 -5.83 -2.46 16.05
C LYS A 52 -6.93 -2.35 17.09
N SER A 53 -7.52 -1.17 17.27
CA SER A 53 -8.57 -0.96 18.26
C SER A 53 -9.81 -1.84 18.04
N ASN A 54 -10.13 -2.19 16.80
CA ASN A 54 -11.24 -3.08 16.48
C ASN A 54 -10.91 -4.54 16.78
N TYR A 55 -9.68 -4.96 16.54
CA TYR A 55 -9.20 -6.30 16.89
C TYR A 55 -9.09 -6.48 18.41
N ASP A 56 -8.51 -5.51 19.12
CA ASP A 56 -8.34 -5.54 20.58
C ASP A 56 -9.69 -5.73 21.30
N LYS A 57 -10.76 -5.06 20.82
CA LYS A 57 -12.11 -5.16 21.40
C LYS A 57 -12.68 -6.57 21.44
N ILE A 58 -12.24 -7.45 20.54
CA ILE A 58 -12.71 -8.83 20.44
C ILE A 58 -11.62 -9.84 20.85
N GLY A 59 -10.51 -9.39 21.44
CA GLY A 59 -9.35 -10.23 21.75
C GLY A 59 -8.66 -10.80 20.50
N GLY A 60 -8.83 -10.14 19.36
CA GLY A 60 -8.24 -10.55 18.08
C GLY A 60 -6.78 -10.11 17.94
N ASN A 61 -6.04 -10.83 17.10
CA ASN A 61 -4.66 -10.49 16.75
C ASN A 61 -4.60 -9.69 15.43
N VAL A 62 -4.33 -8.39 15.53
CA VAL A 62 -4.20 -7.50 14.36
C VAL A 62 -3.07 -7.91 13.41
N GLU A 63 -2.05 -8.63 13.90
CA GLU A 63 -0.93 -9.10 13.06
C GLU A 63 -1.38 -10.05 11.96
N VAL A 64 -2.49 -10.77 12.16
CA VAL A 64 -3.07 -11.62 11.11
C VAL A 64 -3.55 -10.75 9.94
N PHE A 65 -4.18 -9.61 10.22
CA PHE A 65 -4.60 -8.66 9.20
C PHE A 65 -3.39 -8.09 8.44
N TYR A 66 -2.35 -7.64 9.15
CA TYR A 66 -1.18 -7.06 8.49
C TYR A 66 -0.43 -8.06 7.63
N ARG A 67 -0.30 -9.31 8.07
CA ARG A 67 0.31 -10.37 7.25
C ARG A 67 -0.47 -10.61 5.95
N LEU A 68 -1.80 -10.71 6.05
CA LEU A 68 -2.66 -10.88 4.86
C LEU A 68 -2.59 -9.66 3.94
N ARG A 69 -2.63 -8.46 4.53
CA ARG A 69 -2.52 -7.20 3.80
C ARG A 69 -1.20 -7.10 3.04
N PHE A 70 -0.07 -7.34 3.69
CA PHE A 70 1.24 -7.26 3.04
C PHE A 70 1.39 -8.29 1.93
N HIS A 71 0.85 -9.50 2.13
CA HIS A 71 0.81 -10.50 1.06
C HIS A 71 -0.04 -10.05 -0.13
N TRP A 72 -1.19 -9.42 0.13
CA TRP A 72 -2.04 -8.85 -0.90
C TRP A 72 -1.35 -7.71 -1.66
N LEU A 73 -0.72 -6.76 -0.96
CA LEU A 73 -0.02 -5.62 -1.57
C LEU A 73 1.12 -6.11 -2.47
N ALA A 74 1.96 -7.01 -1.96
CA ALA A 74 3.08 -7.57 -2.71
C ALA A 74 2.61 -8.34 -3.95
N SER A 75 1.56 -9.15 -3.81
CA SER A 75 1.01 -9.91 -4.94
C SER A 75 0.35 -8.97 -5.96
N PHE A 76 -0.43 -8.00 -5.52
CA PHE A 76 -1.10 -7.04 -6.39
C PHE A 76 -0.09 -6.31 -7.28
N VAL A 77 0.95 -5.72 -6.69
CA VAL A 77 1.99 -4.99 -7.43
C VAL A 77 2.71 -5.91 -8.42
N LYS A 78 3.12 -7.10 -7.97
CA LYS A 78 3.85 -8.06 -8.82
C LYS A 78 3.04 -8.50 -10.04
N TYR A 79 1.75 -8.79 -9.87
CA TYR A 79 0.91 -9.36 -10.93
C TYR A 79 0.23 -8.32 -11.80
N VAL A 80 0.06 -7.08 -11.32
CA VAL A 80 -0.44 -5.99 -12.16
C VAL A 80 0.64 -5.51 -13.13
N ASN A 81 1.90 -5.47 -12.69
CA ASN A 81 3.04 -5.15 -13.55
C ASN A 81 4.34 -5.70 -12.92
N SER A 82 4.90 -6.76 -13.52
CA SER A 82 6.08 -7.45 -12.99
C SER A 82 7.37 -6.64 -13.03
N ALA A 83 7.39 -5.47 -13.69
CA ALA A 83 8.49 -4.53 -13.64
C ALA A 83 8.57 -3.77 -12.30
N TYR A 84 7.61 -3.95 -11.41
CA TYR A 84 7.56 -3.29 -10.11
C TYR A 84 7.41 -4.31 -8.97
N LYS A 85 7.83 -3.91 -7.77
CA LYS A 85 7.66 -4.68 -6.52
C LYS A 85 7.25 -3.78 -5.37
N PHE A 86 6.53 -4.36 -4.42
CA PHE A 86 6.24 -3.74 -3.14
C PHE A 86 7.33 -4.10 -2.13
N GLU A 87 7.77 -3.11 -1.37
CA GLU A 87 8.73 -3.26 -0.28
C GLU A 87 8.27 -2.45 0.94
N TYR A 88 8.80 -2.78 2.10
CA TYR A 88 8.62 -1.97 3.30
C TYR A 88 9.86 -2.04 4.18
N GLU A 89 10.11 -0.96 4.90
CA GLU A 89 11.21 -0.82 5.86
C GLU A 89 10.69 -0.25 7.19
N ASN A 90 11.31 -0.68 8.29
CA ASN A 90 11.02 -0.15 9.60
C ASN A 90 11.99 1.00 9.87
N ASP A 91 11.47 2.23 9.92
CA ASP A 91 12.15 3.41 10.47
C ASP A 91 11.82 3.52 11.98
N VAL A 92 12.59 4.30 12.74
CA VAL A 92 12.54 4.41 14.20
C VAL A 92 11.12 4.62 14.74
N ASN A 93 10.26 5.33 14.00
CA ASN A 93 8.91 5.69 14.42
C ASN A 93 7.79 5.27 13.45
N LYS A 94 8.12 4.65 12.32
CA LYS A 94 7.14 4.39 11.25
C LYS A 94 7.59 3.28 10.31
N VAL A 95 6.63 2.64 9.66
CA VAL A 95 6.90 1.77 8.51
C VAL A 95 6.82 2.62 7.26
N ILE A 96 7.88 2.63 6.45
CA ILE A 96 7.85 3.22 5.11
C ILE A 96 7.53 2.10 4.13
N TYR A 97 6.48 2.30 3.35
CA TYR A 97 6.06 1.42 2.27
C TYR A 97 6.53 1.99 0.94
N LYS A 98 6.90 1.11 0.01
CA LYS A 98 7.42 1.50 -1.29
C LYS A 98 6.83 0.63 -2.40
N ILE A 99 6.54 1.25 -3.52
CA ILE A 99 6.45 0.56 -4.82
C ILE A 99 7.64 1.07 -5.61
N VAL A 100 8.52 0.16 -6.01
CA VAL A 100 9.75 0.48 -6.73
C VAL A 100 9.82 -0.32 -8.01
N LYS A 101 10.43 0.26 -9.05
CA LYS A 101 10.81 -0.47 -10.24
C LYS A 101 11.87 -1.52 -9.89
N VAL A 102 11.72 -2.71 -10.44
CA VAL A 102 12.74 -3.76 -10.36
C VAL A 102 13.88 -3.35 -11.29
N MET A 103 15.08 -3.17 -10.74
CA MET A 103 16.30 -2.99 -11.54
C MET A 103 16.73 -4.37 -12.05
N ASP A 104 17.12 -4.43 -13.33
CA ASP A 104 17.71 -5.63 -13.95
C ASP A 104 19.08 -6.00 -13.33
#